data_AF-A0A2R6L795-F1
#
_entry.id   AF-A0A2R6L795-F1
#
_cell.length_a   1.000
_cell.length_b   1.000
_cell.length_c   1.000
_cell.angle_alpha   90.00
_cell.angle_beta   90.00
_cell.angle_gamma   90.00
#
_symmetry.space_group_name_H-M   'P 1'
#
loop_
_entity.id
_entity.type
_entity.pdbx_description
1 polymer ?
#
loop_
_entity_poly.entity_id
_entity_poly.type
_entity_poly.pdbx_seq_one_letter_code
_entity_poly.pdbx_strand_id
1 'polypeptide(L)' 'EGFSGAELESLATEAGMYAIRDGRTEIRAEDFQDAQEKVSTEEAAGTPIAFY' A
#
# COMPACT_ATOMS: atom_id res chain seq x y z
N GLU A 1 -9.95 -9.20 11.99
CA GLU A 1 -8.81 -9.68 11.17
C GLU A 1 -7.86 -8.51 11.00
N GLY A 2 -6.56 -8.76 11.00
CA GLY A 2 -5.54 -7.71 10.96
C GLY A 2 -4.44 -8.09 9.98
N PHE A 3 -3.62 -7.11 9.63
CA PHE A 3 -2.51 -7.31 8.70
C PHE A 3 -1.51 -8.36 9.20
N SER A 4 -1.07 -9.22 8.28
CA SER A 4 0.13 -10.02 8.42
C SER A 4 1.38 -9.14 8.42
N GLY A 5 2.51 -9.69 8.85
CA GLY A 5 3.80 -8.97 8.85
C GLY A 5 4.23 -8.53 7.45
N ALA A 6 3.91 -9.31 6.41
CA ALA A 6 4.23 -8.97 5.04
C ALA A 6 3.38 -7.81 4.53
N GLU A 7 2.08 -7.79 4.86
CA GLU A 7 1.20 -6.69 4.47
C GLU A 7 1.58 -5.39 5.20
N LEU A 8 2.01 -5.46 6.47
CA LEU A 8 2.54 -4.30 7.20
C LEU A 8 3.83 -3.75 6.55
N GLU A 9 4.73 -4.63 6.12
CA GLU A 9 5.98 -4.24 5.47
C GLU A 9 5.72 -3.60 4.10
N SER A 10 4.82 -4.19 3.31
CA SER A 10 4.40 -3.64 2.02
C SER A 10 3.73 -2.27 2.18
N LEU A 11 2.81 -2.13 3.14
CA LEU A 11 2.14 -0.86 3.45
C LEU A 11 3.14 0.23 3.86
N ALA A 12 4.11 -0.10 4.73
CA ALA A 12 5.13 0.86 5.17
C ALA A 12 6.06 1.30 4.03
N THR A 13 6.41 0.37 3.13
CA THR A 13 7.22 0.65 1.95
C THR A 13 6.50 1.61 1.01
N GLU A 14 5.20 1.39 0.76
CA GLU A 14 4.38 2.27 -0.08
C GLU A 14 4.20 3.65 0.54
N ALA A 15 3.92 3.75 1.85
CA ALA A 15 3.83 5.04 2.55
C ALA A 15 5.15 5.84 2.46
N GLY A 16 6.29 5.17 2.59
CA GLY A 16 7.60 5.79 2.38
C GLY A 16 7.79 6.33 0.96
N MET A 17 7.25 5.65 -0.05
CA MET A 17 7.30 6.09 -1.43
C MET A 17 6.51 7.38 -1.66
N TYR A 18 5.34 7.54 -1.05
CA TYR A 18 4.57 8.80 -1.10
C TYR A 18 5.35 9.97 -0.49
N ALA A 19 5.95 9.76 0.69
CA ALA A 19 6.78 10.79 1.33
C ALA A 19 7.98 11.19 0.45
N ILE A 20 8.69 10.22 -0.14
CA ILE A 20 9.82 10.49 -1.04
C ILE A 20 9.36 11.23 -2.30
N ARG A 21 8.19 10.86 -2.85
CA ARG A 21 7.63 11.51 -4.04
C ARG A 21 7.32 12.99 -3.82
N ASP A 22 6.93 13.34 -2.60
CA ASP A 22 6.69 14.72 -2.17
C ASP A 22 7.96 15.45 -1.71
N GLY A 23 9.13 14.81 -1.81
CA GLY A 23 10.41 15.38 -1.37
C GLY A 23 10.55 15.49 0.15
N ARG A 24 9.78 14.71 0.91
CA ARG A 24 9.81 14.66 2.38
C ARG A 24 10.74 13.56 2.88
N THR A 25 11.27 13.74 4.08
CA THR A 25 12.08 12.73 4.79
C THR A 25 11.35 12.15 6.00
N GLU A 26 10.15 12.64 6.28
CA GLU A 26 9.29 12.18 7.37
C GLU A 26 7.95 11.74 6.78
N ILE A 27 7.48 10.58 7.25
CA ILE A 27 6.19 10.01 6.89
C ILE A 27 5.10 10.67 7.75
N ARG A 28 3.95 10.90 7.15
CA ARG A 28 2.73 11.41 7.77
C ARG A 28 1.62 10.37 7.73
N ALA A 29 0.57 10.58 8.51
CA ALA A 29 -0.59 9.68 8.52
C ALA A 29 -1.28 9.59 7.15
N GLU A 30 -1.27 10.68 6.36
CA GLU A 30 -1.83 10.73 5.01
C GLU A 30 -1.15 9.72 4.06
N ASP A 31 0.17 9.55 4.16
CA ASP A 31 0.93 8.59 3.33
C ASP A 31 0.47 7.14 3.56
N PHE A 32 0.12 6.79 4.80
CA PHE A 32 -0.41 5.47 5.12
C PHE A 32 -1.83 5.27 4.58
N GLN A 33 -2.65 6.32 4.55
CA GLN A 33 -4.00 6.26 3.99
C GLN A 33 -3.93 6.06 2.47
N ASP A 34 -3.07 6.82 1.80
CA ASP A 34 -2.85 6.71 0.36
C ASP A 34 -2.26 5.34 -0.03
N ALA A 35 -1.29 4.85 0.75
CA ALA A 35 -0.71 3.53 0.58
C ALA A 35 -1.74 2.41 0.77
N GLN A 36 -2.63 2.54 1.76
CA GLN A 36 -3.68 1.55 2.00
C GLN A 36 -4.67 1.47 0.84
N GLU A 37 -5.09 2.62 0.30
CA GLU A 37 -5.99 2.68 -0.86
C GLU A 37 -5.37 2.02 -2.10
N LYS A 38 -4.06 2.22 -2.30
CA LYS A 38 -3.31 1.57 -3.38
C LYS A 38 -3.25 0.05 -3.21
N VAL A 39 -2.86 -0.45 -2.03
CA VAL A 39 -2.74 -1.90 -1.77
C VAL A 39 -4.09 -2.59 -1.97
N SER A 40 -5.18 -2.03 -1.43
CA SER A 40 -6.53 -2.59 -1.62
C SER A 40 -6.95 -2.64 -3.09
N THR A 41 -6.50 -1.69 -3.91
CA THR A 41 -6.78 -1.67 -5.35
C THR A 41 -5.97 -2.74 -6.11
N GLU A 42 -4.70 -2.94 -5.74
CA GLU A 42 -3.84 -3.96 -6.36
C GLU A 42 -4.27 -5.39 -5.99
N GLU A 43 -4.71 -5.62 -4.75
CA GLU A 43 -5.31 -6.90 -4.34
C GLU A 43 -6.55 -7.23 -5.17
N ALA A 44 -7.40 -6.25 -5.46
CA ALA A 44 -8.58 -6.45 -6.32
C ALA A 44 -8.18 -6.80 -7.77
N ALA A 45 -7.15 -6.15 -8.31
CA ALA A 45 -6.64 -6.38 -9.66
C ALA A 45 -5.96 -7.75 -9.83
N GLY A 46 -5.48 -8.37 -8.75
CA GLY A 46 -4.82 -9.67 -8.74
C GLY A 46 -5.76 -10.88 -8.90
N THR A 47 -7.08 -10.69 -8.93
CA THR A 47 -8.03 -11.80 -9.11
C THR A 47 -7.88 -12.39 -10.52
N PRO A 48 -7.43 -13.66 -10.67
CA PRO A 48 -7.25 -14.25 -11.99
C PRO A 48 -8.60 -14.34 -12.69
N ILE A 49 -8.71 -13.83 -13.91
CA ILE A 49 -9.87 -14.10 -14.77
C ILE A 49 -9.82 -15.59 -15.09
N ALA A 50 -10.69 -16.37 -14.44
CA ALA A 50 -10.86 -17.78 -14.76
C ALA A 50 -11.48 -17.88 -16.16
N PHE A 51 -10.71 -18.40 -17.12
CA PHE A 51 -11.26 -18.81 -18.41
C PHE A 51 -11.95 -20.17 -18.21
N TYR A 52 -13.27 -20.22 -18.43
CA TYR A 52 -14.06 -21.47 -18.56
C TYR A 52 -14.33 -21.76 -20.03
#